data_AF-A0A3A9SDD5-F1
#
_entry.id   AF-A0A3A9SDD5-F1
#
_cell.length_a   1.000
_cell.length_b   1.000
_cell.length_c   1.000
_cell.angle_alpha   90.00
_cell.angle_beta   90.00
_cell.angle_gamma   90.00
#
_symmetry.space_group_name_H-M   'P 1'
#
loop_
_entity.id
_entity.type
_entity.pdbx_description
1 polymer ?
#
loop_
_entity_poly.entity_id
_entity_poly.type
_entity_poly.pdbx_seq_one_letter_code
_entity_poly.pdbx_strand_id
1 'polypeptide(L)'
;MDKKVLLLANIIVPLVVGAILYAIVAPDVIFVRALGSFLGNEVTSISQPETAFDYFVRYYLMDILWGYALVFALFLCLGNNAAIGKVFIIAFLFSTAMELLQLTAIVPGVFDIWDIVIEGFAEAFAAFIIIKLFLIRRL
;
A
#
# COMPACT_ATOMS: atom_id res chain seq x y z
N MET A 1 4.42 -1.95 25.07
CA MET A 1 3.47 -2.19 23.96
C MET A 1 3.76 -3.56 23.38
N ASP A 2 2.75 -4.40 23.18
CA ASP A 2 2.93 -5.74 22.62
C ASP A 2 3.49 -5.66 21.19
N LYS A 3 4.50 -6.47 20.88
CA LYS A 3 5.07 -6.59 19.52
C LYS A 3 3.98 -6.90 18.50
N LYS A 4 2.98 -7.72 18.84
CA LYS A 4 1.84 -8.02 17.96
C LYS A 4 0.99 -6.78 17.66
N VAL A 5 0.76 -5.94 18.65
CA VAL A 5 0.00 -4.68 18.48
C VAL A 5 0.78 -3.72 17.58
N LEU A 6 2.11 -3.62 17.75
CA LEU A 6 2.94 -2.80 16.86
C LEU A 6 2.92 -3.32 15.42
N LEU A 7 2.98 -4.64 15.22
CA LEU A 7 2.83 -5.27 13.91
C LEU A 7 1.49 -4.94 13.26
N LEU A 8 0.39 -5.15 14.00
CA LEU A 8 -0.96 -4.87 13.50
C LEU A 8 -1.16 -3.39 13.19
N ALA A 9 -0.60 -2.48 14.00
CA ALA A 9 -0.67 -1.04 13.72
C ALA A 9 0.03 -0.68 12.40
N ASN A 10 1.17 -1.31 12.09
CA ASN A 10 1.89 -1.12 10.82
C ASN A 10 1.20 -1.74 9.60
N ILE A 11 0.12 -2.52 9.80
CA ILE A 11 -0.73 -3.04 8.74
C ILE A 11 -1.98 -2.16 8.62
N ILE A 12 -2.71 -2.01 9.71
CA ILE A 12 -4.04 -1.38 9.72
C ILE A 12 -3.95 0.12 9.44
N VAL A 13 -3.00 0.83 10.05
CA VAL A 13 -2.92 2.29 9.89
C VAL A 13 -2.62 2.68 8.44
N PRO A 14 -1.59 2.13 7.77
CA PRO A 14 -1.33 2.47 6.36
C PRO A 14 -2.48 2.08 5.43
N LEU A 15 -3.14 0.95 5.65
CA LEU A 15 -4.31 0.54 4.86
C LEU A 15 -5.48 1.52 5.01
N VAL A 16 -5.82 1.90 6.24
CA VAL A 16 -6.92 2.84 6.53
C VAL A 16 -6.60 4.23 5.99
N VAL A 17 -5.38 4.73 6.22
CA VAL A 17 -4.95 6.03 5.70
C VAL A 17 -4.95 6.03 4.18
N GLY A 18 -4.41 4.99 3.54
CA GLY A 18 -4.42 4.84 2.09
C GLY A 18 -5.85 4.80 1.54
N ALA A 19 -6.76 4.05 2.18
CA ALA A 19 -8.16 3.99 1.76
C ALA A 19 -8.89 5.33 1.91
N ILE A 20 -8.65 6.07 2.99
CA ILE A 20 -9.22 7.42 3.18
C ILE A 20 -8.70 8.38 2.11
N LEU A 21 -7.39 8.42 1.88
CA LEU A 21 -6.78 9.28 0.87
C LEU A 21 -7.29 8.94 -0.54
N TYR A 22 -7.40 7.64 -0.84
CA TYR A 22 -7.95 7.16 -2.10
C TYR A 22 -9.39 7.65 -2.32
N ALA A 23 -10.22 7.56 -1.27
CA ALA A 23 -11.61 8.02 -1.34
C ALA A 23 -11.75 9.53 -1.57
N ILE A 24 -10.78 10.31 -1.10
CA ILE A 24 -10.76 11.77 -1.23
C ILE A 24 -10.23 12.20 -2.61
N VAL A 25 -9.17 11.55 -3.09
CA VAL A 25 -8.39 12.02 -4.24
C VAL A 25 -8.85 11.38 -5.56
N ALA A 26 -9.46 10.20 -5.51
CA ALA A 26 -9.96 9.49 -6.69
C ALA A 26 -11.42 9.03 -6.52
N PRO A 27 -12.42 9.94 -6.51
CA PRO A 27 -13.81 9.52 -6.34
C PRO A 27 -14.44 8.83 -7.56
N ASP A 28 -13.74 8.83 -8.70
CA ASP A 28 -14.22 8.17 -9.91
C ASP A 28 -14.08 6.64 -9.89
N VAL A 29 -13.45 6.06 -8.86
CA VAL A 29 -13.25 4.61 -8.79
C VAL A 29 -14.46 3.90 -8.19
N ILE A 30 -14.68 2.66 -8.63
CA ILE A 30 -15.89 1.85 -8.40
C ILE A 30 -16.33 1.85 -6.92
N PHE A 31 -15.37 1.84 -5.99
CA PHE A 31 -15.65 1.82 -4.55
C PHE A 31 -16.28 3.13 -4.04
N VAL A 32 -15.77 4.29 -4.47
CA VAL A 32 -16.31 5.59 -4.06
C VAL A 32 -17.65 5.86 -4.74
N ARG A 33 -17.79 5.46 -6.01
CA ARG A 33 -19.09 5.48 -6.70
C ARG A 33 -20.13 4.60 -6.00
N ALA A 34 -19.74 3.39 -5.57
CA ALA A 34 -20.62 2.51 -4.81
C ALA A 34 -21.02 3.13 -3.45
N LEU A 35 -20.07 3.72 -2.71
CA LEU A 35 -20.34 4.38 -1.43
C LEU A 35 -21.21 5.64 -1.58
N GLY A 36 -20.94 6.47 -2.60
CA GLY A 36 -21.71 7.66 -2.94
C GLY A 36 -23.14 7.34 -3.35
N SER A 37 -23.34 6.26 -4.13
CA SER A 37 -24.67 5.75 -4.48
C SER A 37 -25.46 5.27 -3.26
N PHE A 38 -24.78 4.75 -2.24
CA PHE A 38 -25.41 4.32 -0.99
C PHE A 38 -25.74 5.50 -0.06
N LEU A 39 -24.92 6.54 -0.06
CA LEU A 39 -25.05 7.72 0.81
C LEU A 39 -25.83 8.89 0.18
N GLY A 40 -26.25 8.77 -1.08
CA GLY A 40 -27.05 9.78 -1.79
C GLY A 40 -26.32 11.09 -2.10
N ASN A 41 -25.00 11.13 -1.92
CA ASN A 41 -24.16 12.31 -2.19
C ASN A 41 -23.15 11.96 -3.28
N GLU A 42 -23.11 12.77 -4.34
CA GLU A 42 -22.03 12.73 -5.32
C GLU A 42 -20.76 13.25 -4.65
N VAL A 43 -19.78 12.36 -4.45
CA VAL A 43 -18.48 12.74 -3.90
C VAL A 43 -17.74 13.50 -4.99
N THR A 44 -17.72 14.83 -4.89
CA THR A 44 -16.98 15.70 -5.81
C THR A 44 -15.48 15.43 -5.71
N SER A 45 -14.85 15.15 -6.85
CA SER A 45 -13.39 15.10 -7.00
C SER A 45 -12.76 16.39 -6.53
N ILE A 46 -11.73 16.28 -5.69
CA ILE A 46 -10.75 17.34 -5.56
C ILE A 46 -10.09 17.51 -6.94
N SER A 47 -9.86 18.77 -7.30
CA SER A 47 -9.35 19.29 -8.57
C SER A 47 -8.20 18.47 -9.18
N GLN A 48 -7.96 18.66 -10.49
CA GLN A 48 -6.75 18.16 -11.16
C GLN A 48 -5.50 18.52 -10.34
N PRO A 49 -4.50 17.63 -10.21
CA PRO A 49 -3.31 17.92 -9.41
C PRO A 49 -2.59 19.17 -9.93
N GLU A 50 -2.47 20.20 -9.08
CA GLU A 50 -1.85 21.49 -9.45
C GLU A 50 -0.38 21.55 -9.03
N THR A 51 0.01 20.75 -8.02
CA THR A 51 1.38 20.69 -7.52
C THR A 51 1.99 19.30 -7.66
N ALA A 52 3.32 19.23 -7.64
CA ALA A 52 4.05 17.95 -7.61
C ALA A 52 3.70 17.10 -6.38
N PHE A 53 3.34 17.75 -5.26
CA PHE A 53 2.89 17.05 -4.06
C PHE A 53 1.52 16.40 -4.26
N ASP A 54 0.58 17.09 -4.91
CA ASP A 54 -0.75 16.53 -5.22
C ASP A 54 -0.63 15.35 -6.18
N TYR A 55 0.26 15.45 -7.18
CA TYR A 55 0.57 14.34 -8.07
C TYR A 55 1.12 13.15 -7.29
N PHE A 56 2.05 13.38 -6.37
CA PHE A 56 2.62 12.32 -5.56
C PHE A 56 1.58 11.63 -4.67
N VAL A 57 0.75 12.42 -3.99
CA VAL A 57 -0.33 11.91 -3.12
C VAL A 57 -1.34 11.11 -3.94
N ARG A 58 -1.68 11.58 -5.15
CA ARG A 58 -2.70 10.96 -6.00
C ARG A 58 -2.24 9.65 -6.64
N TYR A 59 -1.00 9.57 -7.09
CA TYR A 59 -0.54 8.46 -7.93
C TYR A 59 0.40 7.50 -7.21
N TYR A 60 1.17 7.92 -6.20
CA TYR A 60 2.20 7.06 -5.61
C TYR A 60 1.97 6.74 -4.14
N LEU A 61 1.37 7.66 -3.37
CA LEU A 61 1.28 7.50 -1.91
C LEU A 61 0.45 6.29 -1.47
N MET A 62 -0.62 5.98 -2.20
CA MET A 62 -1.46 4.82 -1.87
C MET A 62 -0.70 3.51 -2.04
N ASP A 63 0.01 3.34 -3.15
CA ASP A 63 0.76 2.12 -3.44
C ASP A 63 1.95 1.96 -2.49
N ILE A 64 2.61 3.06 -2.10
CA ILE A 64 3.62 3.06 -1.01
C ILE A 64 3.02 2.50 0.29
N LEU A 65 1.86 3.02 0.70
CA LEU A 65 1.23 2.63 1.97
C LEU A 65 0.79 1.16 1.96
N TRP A 66 0.29 0.69 0.81
CA TRP A 66 -0.21 -0.68 0.66
C TRP A 66 0.93 -1.69 0.52
N GLY A 67 1.96 -1.41 -0.29
CA GLY A 67 3.18 -2.21 -0.37
C GLY A 67 3.89 -2.30 0.99
N TYR A 68 3.98 -1.18 1.72
CA TYR A 68 4.47 -1.17 3.11
C TYR A 68 3.67 -2.12 4.01
N ALA A 69 2.33 -2.02 4.00
CA ALA A 69 1.47 -2.85 4.84
C ALA A 69 1.56 -4.34 4.46
N LEU A 70 1.73 -4.65 3.18
CA LEU A 70 1.86 -6.00 2.65
C LEU A 70 3.04 -6.74 3.28
N VAL A 71 4.21 -6.10 3.40
CA VAL A 71 5.40 -6.72 4.01
C VAL A 71 5.13 -7.09 5.47
N PHE A 72 4.49 -6.21 6.25
CA PHE A 72 4.13 -6.50 7.63
C PHE A 72 3.08 -7.62 7.73
N ALA A 73 2.10 -7.64 6.83
CA ALA A 73 1.07 -8.68 6.78
C ALA A 73 1.67 -10.04 6.45
N LEU A 74 2.56 -10.12 5.45
CA LEU A 74 3.26 -11.34 5.08
C LEU A 74 4.17 -11.83 6.21
N PHE A 75 4.89 -10.93 6.89
CA PHE A 75 5.70 -11.30 8.05
C PHE A 75 4.85 -11.85 9.21
N LEU A 76 3.66 -11.29 9.44
CA LEU A 76 2.72 -11.79 10.43
C LEU A 76 2.20 -13.20 10.08
N CYS A 77 1.80 -13.42 8.82
CA CYS A 77 1.25 -14.69 8.33
C CYS A 77 2.29 -15.82 8.28
N LEU A 78 3.51 -15.52 7.83
CA LEU A 78 4.60 -16.50 7.74
C LEU A 78 5.28 -16.75 9.10
N GLY A 79 5.03 -15.87 10.07
CA GLY A 79 5.54 -15.96 11.43
C GLY A 79 7.00 -15.51 11.57
N ASN A 80 7.41 -15.27 12.82
CA ASN A 80 8.72 -14.67 13.18
C ASN A 80 9.97 -15.48 12.78
N ASN A 81 9.83 -16.70 12.23
CA ASN A 81 10.94 -17.50 11.73
C ASN A 81 11.12 -17.36 10.20
N ALA A 82 10.23 -16.65 9.52
CA ALA A 82 10.37 -16.35 8.12
C ALA A 82 11.61 -15.48 7.89
N ALA A 83 12.49 -15.92 7.00
CA ALA A 83 13.59 -15.10 6.55
C ALA A 83 13.02 -13.84 5.91
N ILE A 84 13.32 -12.66 6.47
CA ILE A 84 12.79 -11.38 6.01
C ILE A 84 13.05 -11.13 4.51
N GLY A 85 14.16 -11.65 3.98
CA GLY A 85 14.45 -11.60 2.54
C GLY A 85 13.40 -12.34 1.70
N LYS A 86 12.85 -13.47 2.18
CA LYS A 86 11.75 -14.16 1.49
C LYS A 86 10.46 -13.36 1.54
N VAL A 87 10.16 -12.71 2.67
CA VAL A 87 8.99 -11.85 2.82
C VAL A 87 9.06 -10.70 1.82
N PHE A 88 10.22 -10.03 1.74
CA PHE A 88 10.47 -8.96 0.78
C PHE A 88 10.34 -9.44 -0.67
N ILE A 89 10.96 -10.55 -1.04
CA ILE A 89 10.87 -11.09 -2.42
C ILE A 89 9.42 -11.41 -2.79
N ILE A 90 8.64 -12.01 -1.88
CA ILE A 90 7.24 -12.33 -2.14
C ILE A 90 6.41 -11.05 -2.31
N ALA A 91 6.61 -10.05 -1.46
CA ALA A 91 5.94 -8.76 -1.57
C ALA A 91 6.26 -8.09 -2.92
N PHE A 92 7.55 -7.95 -3.23
CA PHE A 92 8.02 -7.29 -4.44
C PHE A 92 7.50 -7.96 -5.72
N LEU A 93 7.51 -9.29 -5.76
CA LEU A 93 6.96 -10.04 -6.90
C LEU A 93 5.44 -9.87 -7.00
N PHE A 94 4.74 -9.82 -5.86
CA PHE A 94 3.29 -9.60 -5.85
C PHE A 94 2.95 -8.19 -6.34
N SER A 95 3.59 -7.15 -5.81
CA SER A 95 3.39 -5.76 -6.27
C SER A 95 3.73 -5.58 -7.74
N THR A 96 4.88 -6.12 -8.18
CA THR A 96 5.25 -6.11 -9.61
C THR A 96 4.21 -6.84 -10.47
N ALA A 97 3.68 -7.97 -10.00
CA ALA A 97 2.65 -8.70 -10.75
C ALA A 97 1.33 -7.93 -10.82
N MET A 98 0.92 -7.26 -9.74
CA MET A 98 -0.27 -6.39 -9.73
C MET A 98 -0.12 -5.25 -10.74
N GLU A 99 1.08 -4.67 -10.84
CA GLU A 99 1.38 -3.62 -11.80
C GLU A 99 1.37 -4.13 -13.25
N LEU A 100 1.98 -5.29 -13.50
CA LEU A 100 1.93 -5.93 -14.82
C LEU A 100 0.51 -6.35 -15.23
N LEU A 101 -0.38 -6.68 -14.28
CA LEU A 101 -1.77 -6.98 -14.58
C LEU A 101 -2.53 -5.77 -15.12
N GLN A 102 -2.08 -4.54 -14.84
CA GLN A 102 -2.67 -3.31 -15.41
C GLN A 102 -2.41 -3.18 -16.93
N LEU A 103 -1.44 -3.92 -17.49
CA LEU A 103 -1.28 -4.05 -18.94
C LEU A 103 -2.43 -4.84 -19.59
N THR A 104 -3.23 -5.53 -18.78
CA THR A 104 -4.39 -6.30 -19.22
C THR A 104 -5.68 -5.53 -18.94
N ALA A 105 -6.75 -5.80 -19.69
CA ALA A 105 -8.06 -5.20 -19.45
C ALA A 105 -8.78 -5.74 -18.18
N ILE A 106 -8.14 -6.62 -17.40
CA ILE A 106 -8.73 -7.27 -16.22
C ILE A 106 -8.70 -6.35 -15.01
N VAL A 107 -7.57 -5.66 -14.80
CA VAL A 107 -7.37 -4.77 -13.66
C VAL A 107 -7.37 -3.33 -14.18
N PRO A 108 -8.35 -2.49 -13.81
CA PRO A 108 -8.35 -1.09 -14.20
C PRO A 108 -7.16 -0.38 -13.56
N GLY A 109 -6.30 0.21 -14.38
CA GLY A 109 -5.08 0.89 -13.96
C GLY A 109 -4.31 1.43 -15.16
N VAL A 110 -3.24 2.18 -14.91
CA VAL A 110 -2.30 2.65 -15.92
C VAL A 110 -0.94 2.13 -15.53
N PHE A 111 -0.36 1.26 -16.35
CA PHE A 111 0.97 0.74 -16.09
C PHE A 111 2.01 1.86 -15.95
N ASP A 112 2.65 1.95 -14.80
CA ASP A 112 3.77 2.85 -14.52
C ASP A 112 4.95 2.08 -13.89
N ILE A 113 6.10 2.18 -14.54
CA ILE A 113 7.33 1.57 -14.02
C ILE A 113 7.81 2.23 -12.73
N TRP A 114 7.43 3.49 -12.48
CA TRP A 114 7.76 4.19 -11.26
C TRP A 114 7.04 3.60 -10.04
N ASP A 115 5.85 3.02 -10.23
CA ASP A 115 5.11 2.36 -9.14
C ASP A 115 5.90 1.16 -8.62
N ILE A 116 6.42 0.31 -9.53
CA ILE A 116 7.30 -0.83 -9.17
C ILE A 116 8.51 -0.36 -8.34
N VAL A 117 9.15 0.73 -8.76
CA VAL A 117 10.36 1.25 -8.11
C VAL A 117 10.02 1.80 -6.72
N ILE A 118 8.98 2.62 -6.63
CA ILE A 118 8.57 3.31 -5.41
C ILE A 118 8.00 2.32 -4.38
N GLU A 119 7.18 1.37 -4.81
CA GLU A 119 6.70 0.27 -3.97
C GLU A 119 7.88 -0.58 -3.46
N GLY A 120 8.83 -0.93 -4.33
CA GLY A 120 10.03 -1.65 -3.91
C GLY A 120 10.82 -0.93 -2.81
N PHE A 121 10.91 0.41 -2.86
CA PHE A 121 11.49 1.20 -1.77
C PHE A 121 10.65 1.12 -0.48
N ALA A 122 9.32 1.21 -0.58
CA ALA A 122 8.42 1.12 0.56
C ALA A 122 8.52 -0.25 1.26
N GLU A 123 8.58 -1.32 0.47
CA GLU A 123 8.72 -2.69 0.95
C GLU A 123 10.09 -2.93 1.61
N ALA A 124 11.16 -2.41 1.00
CA ALA A 124 12.51 -2.49 1.56
C ALA A 124 12.58 -1.74 2.90
N PHE A 125 11.92 -0.58 2.99
CA PHE A 125 11.83 0.19 4.22
C PHE A 125 11.03 -0.55 5.31
N ALA A 126 9.91 -1.18 4.96
CA ALA A 126 9.14 -2.03 5.87
C ALA A 126 9.98 -3.21 6.39
N ALA A 127 10.71 -3.89 5.49
CA ALA A 127 11.60 -4.99 5.84
C ALA A 127 12.72 -4.53 6.81
N PHE A 128 13.30 -3.35 6.57
CA PHE A 128 14.30 -2.74 7.46
C PHE A 128 13.72 -2.48 8.86
N ILE A 129 12.52 -1.92 8.97
CA ILE A 129 11.85 -1.69 10.25
C ILE A 129 11.62 -3.02 10.98
N ILE A 130 11.18 -4.06 10.26
CA ILE A 130 10.98 -5.38 10.85
C ILE A 130 12.28 -5.94 11.44
N ILE A 131 13.39 -5.85 10.69
CA ILE A 131 14.71 -6.24 11.15
C ILE A 131 15.06 -5.50 12.45
N LYS A 132 14.90 -4.17 12.45
CA LYS A 132 15.31 -3.31 13.58
C LYS A 132 14.47 -3.53 14.83
N LEU A 133 13.15 -3.66 14.70
CA LEU A 133 12.22 -3.68 15.83
C LEU A 133 11.91 -5.08 16.35
N PHE A 134 11.94 -6.10 15.48
CA PHE A 134 11.44 -7.44 15.81
C PHE A 134 12.52 -8.51 15.83
N LEU A 135 13.50 -8.44 14.93
CA LEU A 135 14.55 -9.46 14.82
C LEU A 135 15.80 -9.14 15.64
N ILE A 136 16.32 -7.90 15.58
CA ILE A 136 17.53 -7.52 16.34
C ILE A 136 17.25 -7.45 17.85
N ARG A 137 16.06 -6.98 18.27
CA ARG A 137 15.64 -6.93 19.69
C ARG A 137 15.23 -8.30 20.27
N ARG A 138 15.75 -9.41 19.72
CA ARG A 138 15.63 -10.77 20.25
C ARG A 138 16.97 -11.33 20.73
N LEU A 139 18.09 -10.71 20.34
CA LEU A 139 19.44 -10.97 20.85
C LEU A 139 19.70 -10.05 22.05
#